data_AF-A0A7C2C4Q6-F1
#
_entry.id   AF-A0A7C2C4Q6-F1
#
_cell.length_a   1.000
_cell.length_b   1.000
_cell.length_c   1.000
_cell.angle_alpha   90.00
_cell.angle_beta   90.00
_cell.angle_gamma   90.00
#
_symmetry.space_group_name_H-M   'P 1'
#
loop_
_entity.id
_entity.type
_entity.pdbx_description
1 polymer ?
#
loop_
_entity_poly.entity_id
_entity_poly.type
_entity_poly.pdbx_seq_one_letter_code
_entity_poly.pdbx_strand_id
1 'polypeptide(L)' 'MARIYYDADADLNLLKGRRIAVLGFGSQGHAHALNLKDSGLDVVVGLYSGSKSWQKAQEAGL' A
#
# COMPACT_ATOMS: atom_id res chain seq x y z
N MET A 1 -8.46 1.61 -30.58
CA MET A 1 -8.13 2.60 -29.53
C MET A 1 -8.15 1.88 -28.19
N ALA A 2 -7.19 2.11 -27.30
CA ALA A 2 -7.17 1.45 -25.99
C ALA A 2 -8.26 2.02 -25.08
N ARG A 3 -8.86 1.18 -24.23
CA ARG A 3 -9.77 1.63 -23.18
C ARG A 3 -8.97 2.25 -22.05
N ILE A 4 -9.33 3.46 -21.64
CA ILE A 4 -8.75 4.19 -20.52
C ILE A 4 -9.72 4.11 -19.34
N TYR A 5 -9.20 3.83 -18.15
CA TYR A 5 -9.97 3.73 -16.92
C TYR A 5 -9.72 4.95 -16.04
N TYR A 6 -10.74 5.39 -15.34
CA TYR A 6 -10.70 6.50 -14.39
C TYR A 6 -11.28 6.06 -13.04
N ASP A 7 -11.27 6.94 -12.04
CA ASP A 7 -11.78 6.63 -10.70
C ASP A 7 -13.23 6.13 -10.70
N ALA A 8 -14.08 6.63 -11.62
CA ALA A 8 -15.46 6.18 -11.76
C ALA A 8 -15.59 4.71 -12.23
N ASP A 9 -14.54 4.14 -12.81
CA ASP A 9 -14.48 2.75 -13.25
C ASP A 9 -13.93 1.79 -12.18
N ALA A 10 -13.51 2.31 -11.01
CA ALA A 10 -12.87 1.53 -9.94
C ALA A 10 -13.61 1.67 -8.61
N ASP A 11 -13.98 0.54 -7.99
CA ASP A 11 -14.65 0.51 -6.69
C ASP A 11 -13.72 0.03 -5.57
N LEU A 12 -13.27 0.97 -4.72
CA LEU A 12 -12.45 0.66 -3.56
C LEU A 12 -13.17 -0.19 -2.51
N ASN A 13 -14.51 -0.23 -2.50
CA ASN A 13 -15.26 -1.03 -1.53
C ASN A 13 -14.99 -2.54 -1.68
N LEU A 14 -14.51 -2.99 -2.85
CA LEU A 14 -14.10 -4.38 -3.08
C LEU A 14 -12.92 -4.82 -2.18
N LEU A 15 -12.14 -3.86 -1.69
CA LEU A 15 -11.01 -4.07 -0.79
C LEU A 15 -11.36 -3.81 0.68
N LYS A 16 -12.56 -3.32 0.99
CA LYS A 16 -12.97 -2.98 2.35
C LYS A 16 -12.98 -4.23 3.25
N GLY A 17 -12.41 -4.11 4.44
CA GLY A 17 -12.29 -5.21 5.40
C GLY A 17 -11.24 -6.26 5.05
N ARG A 18 -10.49 -6.08 3.95
CA ARG A 18 -9.31 -6.90 3.64
C ARG A 18 -8.06 -6.22 4.18
N ARG A 19 -7.15 -7.02 4.73
CA ARG A 19 -5.79 -6.58 5.05
C ARG A 19 -4.88 -6.75 3.84
N ILE A 20 -4.18 -5.68 3.48
CA ILE A 20 -3.27 -5.64 2.32
C ILE A 20 -1.83 -5.70 2.83
N ALA A 21 -1.08 -6.72 2.40
CA ALA A 21 0.34 -6.84 2.72
C ALA A 21 1.19 -6.32 1.56
N VAL A 22 1.97 -5.26 1.81
CA VAL A 22 2.98 -4.77 0.86
C VAL A 22 4.33 -5.35 1.23
N LEU A 23 4.89 -6.21 0.37
CA LEU A 23 6.18 -6.86 0.62
C LEU A 23 7.32 -5.99 0.08
N GLY A 24 8.08 -5.40 0.99
CA GLY A 24 9.15 -4.45 0.67
C GLY A 24 8.73 -2.99 0.82
N PHE A 25 9.69 -2.15 1.22
CA PHE A 25 9.48 -0.72 1.48
C PHE A 25 10.58 0.13 0.80
N GLY A 26 10.83 -0.19 -0.48
CA GLY A 26 11.62 0.65 -1.40
C GLY A 26 10.75 1.75 -2.02
N SER A 27 11.13 2.29 -3.18
CA SER A 27 10.40 3.40 -3.82
C SER A 27 8.92 3.08 -4.07
N GLN A 28 8.61 1.97 -4.76
CA GLN A 28 7.23 1.58 -5.05
C GLN A 28 6.48 1.05 -3.82
N GLY A 29 7.16 0.32 -2.93
CA GLY A 29 6.55 -0.20 -1.71
C GLY A 29 6.10 0.92 -0.77
N HIS A 30 6.95 1.93 -0.60
CA HIS A 30 6.64 3.13 0.17
C HIS A 30 5.44 3.89 -0.42
N ALA A 31 5.48 4.20 -1.72
CA ALA A 31 4.40 4.92 -2.38
C ALA A 31 3.06 4.16 -2.32
N HIS A 32 3.04 2.87 -2.65
CA HIS A 32 1.80 2.09 -2.60
C HIS A 32 1.26 1.96 -1.18
N ALA A 33 2.12 1.66 -0.20
CA ALA A 33 1.65 1.42 1.17
C ALA A 33 1.01 2.68 1.77
N LEU A 34 1.62 3.86 1.56
CA LEU A 34 1.05 5.12 2.04
C LEU A 34 -0.19 5.54 1.26
N ASN A 35 -0.18 5.46 -0.07
CA ASN A 35 -1.36 5.83 -0.86
C ASN A 35 -2.57 4.94 -0.54
N LEU A 36 -2.36 3.63 -0.30
CA LEU A 36 -3.42 2.72 0.11
C LEU A 36 -3.92 3.02 1.53
N LYS A 37 -3.01 3.34 2.46
CA LYS A 37 -3.34 3.75 3.84
C LYS A 37 -4.15 5.06 3.84
N ASP A 38 -3.72 6.06 3.08
CA ASP A 38 -4.40 7.35 2.94
C ASP A 38 -5.75 7.20 2.23
N SER A 39 -5.91 6.18 1.37
CA SER A 39 -7.19 5.78 0.78
C SER A 39 -8.11 5.05 1.78
N GLY A 40 -7.72 4.92 3.05
CA GLY A 40 -8.53 4.34 4.13
C GLY A 40 -8.52 2.81 4.20
N LEU A 41 -7.53 2.15 3.59
CA LEU A 41 -7.40 0.69 3.59
C LEU A 41 -6.51 0.19 4.75
N ASP A 42 -6.74 -1.06 5.20
CA ASP A 42 -5.91 -1.71 6.21
C ASP A 42 -4.64 -2.28 5.56
N VAL A 43 -3.51 -1.61 5.78
CA VAL A 43 -2.22 -1.91 5.15
C VAL A 43 -1.19 -2.31 6.19
N VAL A 44 -0.44 -3.37 5.89
CA VAL A 44 0.74 -3.80 6.66
C VAL A 44 1.92 -3.97 5.72
N VAL A 45 3.14 -3.70 6.21
CA VAL A 45 4.37 -3.85 5.43
C VAL A 45 5.15 -5.08 5.89
N GLY A 46 5.45 -5.99 4.95
CA GLY A 46 6.26 -7.18 5.20
C GLY A 46 7.73 -6.96 4.83
N LEU A 47 8.64 -7.13 5.79
CA LEU A 47 10.09 -7.01 5.60
C LEU A 47 10.82 -8.17 6.26
N TYR A 48 12.00 -8.52 5.73
CA TYR A 48 12.87 -9.50 6.39
C TYR A 48 13.50 -8.89 7.66
N SER A 49 13.83 -9.75 8.63
CA SER A 49 14.47 -9.34 9.88
C SER A 49 15.80 -8.63 9.64
N GLY A 50 15.96 -7.43 10.20
CA GLY A 50 17.14 -6.59 9.98
C GLY A 50 17.10 -5.75 8.70
N SER A 51 15.96 -5.67 8.01
CA SER A 51 15.81 -4.79 6.85
C SER A 51 16.14 -3.32 7.16
N LYS A 52 16.93 -2.70 6.28
CA LYS A 52 17.29 -1.27 6.37
C LYS A 52 16.09 -0.32 6.29
N SER A 53 14.97 -0.78 5.73
CA SER A 53 13.75 0.02 5.57
C SER A 53 12.76 -0.14 6.73
N TRP A 54 13.09 -0.96 7.74
CA TRP A 54 12.19 -1.26 8.85
C TRP A 54 11.80 -0.01 9.65
N GLN A 55 12.81 0.74 10.08
CA GLN A 55 12.59 1.97 10.84
C GLN A 55 11.79 3.00 10.02
N LYS A 56 12.03 3.10 8.71
CA LYS A 56 11.28 4.00 7.83
C LYS A 56 9.80 3.64 7.73
N ALA A 57 9.47 2.34 7.67
CA ALA A 57 8.08 1.89 7.68
C ALA A 57 7.40 2.24 9.02
N GLN A 58 8.09 1.98 10.14
CA GLN A 58 7.58 2.30 11.47
C GLN A 58 7.34 3.80 11.68
N GLU A 59 8.27 4.66 11.25
CA GLU A 59 8.14 6.12 11.32
C GLU A 59 6.96 6.63 10.46
N ALA A 60 6.61 5.93 9.39
CA ALA A 60 5.43 6.20 8.57
C ALA A 60 4.14 5.58 9.14
N GLY A 61 4.23 4.92 10.30
CA GLY A 61 3.13 4.25 10.99
C GLY A 61 2.63 3.00 10.25
N LEU A 62 3.54 2.21 9.68
CA LEU A 62 3.30 0.97 8.95
C LEU A 62 4.18 -0.18 9.45
#